data_AF-A0A0T5ZCQ9-F1
#
_entry.id   AF-A0A0T5ZCQ9-F1
#
_cell.length_a   1.000
_cell.length_b   1.000
_cell.length_c   1.000
_cell.angle_alpha   90.00
_cell.angle_beta   90.00
_cell.angle_gamma   90.00
#
_symmetry.space_group_name_H-M   'P 1'
#
loop_
_entity.id
_entity.type
_entity.pdbx_description
1 polymer ?
#
loop_
_entity_poly.entity_id
_entity_poly.type
_entity_poly.pdbx_seq_one_letter_code
_entity_poly.pdbx_strand_id
1 'polypeptide(L)' 'MTIITKPGVIIKIQLLQGSQAKNYFESKERLFLGTILIKLQKDTSNELNLTVQEKDMIEHIFKKYKKYL' A
#
# COMPACT_ATOMS: atom_id res chain seq x y z
N MET A 1 -0.56 -3.25 -18.16
CA MET A 1 0.48 -2.67 -17.28
C MET A 1 0.03 -1.25 -16.98
N THR A 2 -0.09 -0.86 -15.72
CA THR A 2 -0.63 0.46 -15.37
C THR A 2 0.43 1.21 -14.59
N ILE A 3 0.93 2.29 -15.17
CA ILE A 3 1.91 3.17 -14.52
C ILE A 3 1.12 4.06 -13.57
N ILE A 4 1.41 3.98 -12.27
CA ILE A 4 0.76 4.79 -11.24
C ILE A 4 1.85 5.64 -10.60
N THR A 5 1.52 6.91 -10.35
CA THR A 5 2.43 7.82 -9.68
C THR A 5 2.69 7.35 -8.25
N LYS A 6 3.98 7.16 -7.93
CA LYS A 6 4.49 6.78 -6.61
C LYS A 6 3.84 7.52 -5.42
N PRO A 7 3.62 8.85 -5.49
CA PRO A 7 3.17 9.62 -4.33
C PRO A 7 1.83 9.15 -3.78
N GLY A 8 0.84 8.88 -4.66
CA GLY A 8 -0.51 8.53 -4.22
C GLY A 8 -0.59 7.20 -3.48
N VAL A 9 0.24 6.24 -3.87
CA VAL A 9 0.31 4.92 -3.22
C VAL A 9 1.15 4.98 -1.95
N ILE A 10 2.30 5.68 -1.99
CA ILE A 10 3.15 5.89 -0.82
C ILE A 10 2.35 6.53 0.32
N ILE A 11 1.60 7.59 0.04
CA ILE A 11 0.81 8.30 1.05
C ILE A 11 -0.20 7.36 1.70
N LYS A 12 -0.91 6.53 0.92
CA LYS A 12 -1.89 5.57 1.46
C LYS A 12 -1.22 4.54 2.38
N ILE A 13 -0.07 4.00 1.98
CA ILE A 13 0.66 3.01 2.77
C ILE A 13 1.23 3.64 4.05
N GLN A 14 1.77 4.85 3.97
CA GLN A 14 2.27 5.60 5.12
C GLN A 14 1.15 5.92 6.12
N LEU A 15 -0.02 6.35 5.65
CA LEU A 15 -1.20 6.58 6.50
C LEU A 15 -1.61 5.28 7.22
N LEU A 16 -1.68 4.18 6.46
CA LEU A 16 -2.03 2.86 7.01
C LEU A 16 -1.05 2.38 8.09
N GLN A 17 0.26 2.59 7.90
CA GLN A 17 1.28 2.13 8.84
C GLN A 17 1.57 3.10 9.99
N GLY A 18 1.33 4.40 9.78
CA GLY A 18 1.50 5.43 10.80
C GLY A 18 0.34 5.50 11.80
N SER A 19 -0.80 4.92 11.47
CA SER A 19 -2.02 4.98 12.27
C SER A 19 -2.27 3.72 13.12
N GLN A 20 -3.38 3.73 13.87
CA GLN A 20 -3.85 2.58 14.65
C GLN A 20 -4.32 1.42 13.75
N ALA A 21 -4.58 1.69 12.47
CA ALA A 21 -4.98 0.70 11.47
C ALA A 21 -4.05 -0.53 11.45
N LYS A 22 -2.74 -0.33 11.65
CA LYS A 22 -1.74 -1.40 11.65
C LYS A 22 -2.00 -2.53 12.64
N ASN A 23 -2.67 -2.23 13.75
CA ASN A 23 -3.00 -3.20 14.80
C ASN A 23 -4.14 -4.13 14.38
N TYR A 24 -4.92 -3.75 13.37
CA TYR A 24 -6.09 -4.48 12.90
C TYR A 24 -5.87 -5.22 11.59
N PHE A 25 -4.71 -5.08 10.96
CA PHE A 25 -4.40 -5.77 9.72
C PHE A 25 -4.44 -7.29 9.89
N GLU A 26 -5.05 -7.97 8.93
CA GLU A 26 -4.97 -9.42 8.84
C GLU A 26 -3.56 -9.84 8.41
N SER A 27 -3.14 -11.06 8.78
CA SER A 27 -1.80 -11.56 8.47
C SER A 27 -1.45 -11.48 6.98
N LYS A 28 -2.43 -11.76 6.11
CA LYS A 28 -2.26 -11.68 4.64
C LYS A 28 -2.06 -10.24 4.16
N GLU A 29 -2.78 -9.28 4.75
CA GLU A 29 -2.68 -7.86 4.41
C GLU A 29 -1.35 -7.27 4.90
N ARG A 30 -0.87 -7.68 6.08
CA ARG A 30 0.46 -7.28 6.59
C ARG A 30 1.58 -7.76 5.66
N LEU A 31 1.54 -9.03 5.25
CA LEU A 31 2.51 -9.60 4.32
C LEU A 31 2.48 -8.88 2.97
N PHE A 32 1.28 -8.60 2.46
CA PHE A 32 1.10 -7.87 1.21
C PHE A 32 1.68 -6.45 1.30
N LEU A 33 1.29 -5.65 2.30
CA LEU A 33 1.80 -4.29 2.49
C LEU A 33 3.32 -4.26 2.69
N GLY A 34 3.88 -5.24 3.41
CA GLY A 34 5.33 -5.40 3.56
C GLY A 34 6.03 -5.66 2.23
N THR A 35 5.44 -6.50 1.37
CA THR A 35 5.96 -6.76 0.03
C THR A 35 5.94 -5.52 -0.85
N ILE A 36 4.85 -4.74 -0.81
CA ILE A 36 4.73 -3.48 -1.55
C ILE A 36 5.74 -2.45 -1.05
N LEU A 37 5.98 -2.36 0.26
CA LEU A 37 7.01 -1.50 0.82
C LEU A 37 8.42 -1.85 0.32
N ILE A 38 8.75 -3.14 0.26
CA ILE A 38 10.06 -3.59 -0.24
C ILE A 38 10.21 -3.22 -1.72
N LYS A 39 9.15 -3.39 -2.53
CA LYS A 39 9.13 -2.93 -3.92
C LYS A 39 9.35 -1.41 -3.99
N LEU A 40 8.67 -0.65 -3.15
CA LEU A 40 8.79 0.81 -3.04
C LEU A 40 10.19 1.29 -2.68
N GLN A 41 10.88 0.59 -1.79
CA GLN A 41 12.24 0.92 -1.36
C GLN A 41 13.30 0.53 -2.40
N LYS A 42 13.06 -0.56 -3.15
CA LYS A 42 13.96 -1.02 -4.21
C LYS A 42 13.81 -0.23 -5.51
N ASP A 43 12.63 0.31 -5.77
CA ASP A 43 12.37 1.11 -6.96
C ASP A 43 12.86 2.54 -6.73
N THR A 44 14.03 2.88 -7.27
CA THR A 44 14.60 4.24 -7.23
C THR A 44 13.92 5.18 -8.24
N SER A 45 13.06 4.66 -9.13
CA SER A 45 12.33 5.47 -10.09
C SER A 45 11.14 6.19 -9.43
N ASN A 46 10.65 7.25 -10.08
CA ASN A 46 9.43 7.96 -9.66
C ASN A 46 8.14 7.23 -10.08
N GLU A 47 8.27 6.06 -10.71
CA GLU A 47 7.16 5.25 -11.17
C GLU A 47 7.10 3.99 -10.33
N LEU A 48 5.89 3.59 -9.92
CA LEU A 48 5.71 2.32 -9.23
C LEU A 48 5.04 1.36 -10.20
N ASN A 49 5.78 0.32 -10.59
CA ASN A 49 5.22 -0.77 -11.39
C ASN A 49 4.37 -1.68 -10.51
N LEU A 50 3.12 -1.25 -10.28
CA LEU A 50 2.09 -2.07 -9.68
C LEU A 50 1.22 -2.69 -10.76
N THR A 51 0.90 -3.97 -10.55
CA THR A 51 -0.20 -4.60 -11.28
C THR A 51 -1.53 -3.98 -10.87
N VAL A 52 -2.54 -4.13 -11.73
CA VAL A 52 -3.91 -3.68 -11.43
C VAL A 52 -4.42 -4.34 -10.14
N GLN A 53 -4.13 -5.63 -9.95
CA GLN A 53 -4.50 -6.39 -8.77
C GLN A 53 -3.88 -5.82 -7.48
N GLU A 54 -2.60 -5.45 -7.53
CA GLU A 54 -1.94 -4.84 -6.36
C GLU A 54 -2.56 -3.49 -6.02
N LYS A 55 -2.86 -2.66 -7.03
CA LYS A 55 -3.55 -1.39 -6.82
C LYS A 55 -4.90 -1.59 -6.14
N ASP A 56 -5.71 -2.52 -6.66
CA ASP A 56 -7.05 -2.79 -6.15
C ASP A 56 -7.00 -3.32 -4.72
N MET A 57 -6.00 -4.14 -4.40
CA MET A 57 -5.80 -4.64 -3.05
C MET A 57 -5.37 -3.54 -2.06
N ILE A 58 -4.49 -2.62 -2.47
CA ILE A 58 -4.14 -1.44 -1.66
C ILE A 58 -5.38 -0.57 -1.42
N GLU A 59 -6.17 -0.31 -2.46
CA GLU A 59 -7.45 0.42 -2.37
C GLU A 59 -8.42 -0.26 -1.39
N HIS A 60 -8.55 -1.59 -1.47
CA HIS A 60 -9.43 -2.37 -0.60
C HIS A 60 -8.99 -2.27 0.87
N ILE A 61 -7.71 -2.51 1.15
CA ILE A 61 -7.14 -2.39 2.50
C ILE A 61 -7.32 -0.97 3.03
N PHE A 62 -7.06 0.04 2.21
CA PHE A 62 -7.23 1.45 2.59
C PHE A 62 -8.68 1.76 2.96
N LYS A 63 -9.65 1.32 2.16
CA LYS A 63 -11.08 1.50 2.47
C LYS A 63 -11.49 0.76 3.74
N LYS A 64 -11.03 -0.47 3.92
CA LYS A 64 -11.33 -1.32 5.08
C LYS A 64 -10.89 -0.69 6.39
N TYR A 65 -9.69 -0.10 6.41
CA TYR A 65 -9.11 0.48 7.62
C TYR A 65 -9.19 2.01 7.71
N LYS A 66 -9.86 2.67 6.76
CA LYS A 66 -10.03 4.14 6.73
C LYS A 66 -10.56 4.72 8.05
N LYS A 67 -11.41 3.98 8.77
CA LYS A 67 -11.98 4.39 10.07
C LYS A 67 -10.97 4.43 11.22
N TYR A 68 -9.76 3.89 11.02
CA TYR A 68 -8.68 3.85 12.02
C TYR A 68 -7.48 4.72 11.63
N LEU A 69 -7.57 5.42 10.49
CA LEU A 69 -6.61 6.44 10.05
C LEU A 69 -6.88 7.74 10.79
#